data_AF-A0A9X3YJF2-F1
#
_entry.id   AF-A0A9X3YJF2-F1
#
_cell.length_a   1.000
_cell.length_b   1.000
_cell.length_c   1.000
_cell.angle_alpha   90.00
_cell.angle_beta   90.00
_cell.angle_gamma   90.00
#
_symmetry.space_group_name_H-M   'P 1'
#
loop_
_entity.id
_entity.type
_entity.pdbx_description
1 polymer ?
#
loop_
_entity_poly.entity_id
_entity_poly.type
_entity_poly.pdbx_seq_one_letter_code
_entity_poly.pdbx_strand_id
1 'polypeptide(L)'
;MTIAFWCVLAAAVMPLLFTAIAKFGEGGKGFTNRKPRLFQQNLEGYRARSHWAHLNSLEAFPPFAAAVLIAQFLHAPQGRIDLLAIAFIVLRLVYGALYIADKALLRSAVWALGFFCVVGLFVVAATGGG
;
A
#
# COMPACT_ATOMS: atom_id res chain seq x y z
N MET A 1 -9.49 3.69 19.05
CA MET A 1 -8.78 3.08 17.90
C MET A 1 -7.36 3.61 17.89
N THR A 2 -6.35 2.73 17.83
CA THR A 2 -4.94 3.14 17.77
C THR A 2 -4.61 3.75 16.41
N ILE A 3 -3.50 4.50 16.31
CA ILE A 3 -3.06 5.06 15.02
C ILE A 3 -2.78 3.93 14.02
N ALA A 4 -2.18 2.83 14.48
CA ALA A 4 -1.95 1.65 13.67
C ALA A 4 -3.22 1.10 12.99
N PHE A 5 -4.37 1.07 13.67
CA PHE A 5 -5.63 0.64 13.04
C PHE A 5 -6.14 1.64 12.00
N TRP A 6 -5.94 2.94 12.20
CA TRP A 6 -6.22 3.92 11.16
C TRP A 6 -5.29 3.75 9.96
N CYS A 7 -4.04 3.37 10.17
CA CYS A 7 -3.12 3.01 9.09
C CYS A 7 -3.59 1.75 8.33
N VAL A 8 -4.11 0.73 9.02
CA VAL A 8 -4.71 -0.44 8.34
C VAL A 8 -5.88 -0.02 7.44
N LEU A 9 -6.78 0.84 7.92
CA LEU A 9 -7.86 1.39 7.10
C LEU A 9 -7.32 2.20 5.90
N ALA A 10 -6.33 3.07 6.14
CA ALA A 10 -5.70 3.85 5.08
C ALA A 10 -5.07 2.95 4.00
N ALA A 11 -4.36 1.88 4.41
CA ALA A 11 -3.79 0.90 3.49
C ALA A 11 -4.87 0.14 2.70
N ALA A 12 -6.01 -0.18 3.32
CA ALA A 12 -7.13 -0.85 2.65
C ALA A 12 -7.79 0.02 1.57
N VAL A 13 -7.88 1.33 1.80
CA VAL A 13 -8.48 2.30 0.86
C VAL A 13 -7.49 2.76 -0.20
N MET A 14 -6.19 2.73 0.08
CA MET A 14 -5.13 3.23 -0.81
C MET A 14 -5.17 2.68 -2.26
N PRO A 15 -5.43 1.38 -2.52
CA PRO A 15 -5.58 0.88 -3.89
C PRO A 15 -6.68 1.61 -4.67
N LEU A 16 -7.75 2.07 -4.02
CA LEU A 16 -8.82 2.82 -4.68
C LEU A 16 -8.34 4.19 -5.18
N LEU A 17 -7.41 4.83 -4.45
CA LEU A 17 -6.80 6.10 -4.86
C LEU A 17 -6.04 5.93 -6.18
N PHE A 18 -5.23 4.87 -6.31
CA PHE A 18 -4.50 4.58 -7.56
C PHE A 18 -5.42 4.18 -8.72
N THR A 19 -6.54 3.52 -8.42
CA THR A 19 -7.57 3.24 -9.43
C THR A 19 -8.23 4.53 -9.93
N ALA A 20 -8.52 5.46 -9.02
CA ALA A 20 -9.08 6.76 -9.38
C ALA A 20 -8.15 7.54 -10.31
N ILE A 21 -6.84 7.57 -10.02
CA ILE A 21 -5.84 8.21 -10.88
C ILE A 21 -5.78 7.55 -12.27
N ALA A 22 -5.83 6.21 -12.33
CA ALA A 22 -5.81 5.48 -13.60
C ALA A 22 -7.03 5.81 -14.48
N LYS A 23 -8.20 6.04 -13.86
CA LYS A 23 -9.47 6.30 -14.53
C LYS A 23 -9.78 7.78 -14.77
N PHE A 24 -8.98 8.70 -14.25
CA PHE A 24 -9.27 10.12 -14.36
C PHE A 24 -9.09 10.63 -15.81
N GLY A 25 -10.00 11.50 -16.25
CA GLY A 25 -10.02 12.07 -17.59
C GLY A 25 -10.18 11.01 -18.70
N GLU A 26 -9.30 11.04 -19.70
CA GLU A 26 -9.37 10.11 -20.84
C GLU A 26 -9.19 8.64 -20.46
N GLY A 27 -8.61 8.37 -19.28
CA GLY A 27 -8.41 7.02 -18.75
C GLY A 27 -9.70 6.32 -18.30
N GLY A 28 -10.83 7.01 -18.34
CA GLY A 28 -12.16 6.43 -18.10
C GLY A 28 -13.01 6.31 -19.38
N LYS A 29 -12.56 6.86 -20.52
CA LYS A 29 -13.30 6.79 -21.78
C LYS A 29 -13.36 5.34 -22.25
N GLY A 30 -14.57 4.81 -22.44
CA GLY A 30 -14.77 3.41 -22.82
C GLY A 30 -14.79 2.43 -21.64
N PHE A 31 -14.75 2.91 -20.39
CA PHE A 31 -14.95 2.05 -19.22
C PHE A 31 -16.38 1.48 -19.22
N THR A 32 -16.49 0.15 -19.19
CA THR A 32 -17.78 -0.53 -19.02
C THR A 32 -17.71 -1.42 -17.78
N ASN A 33 -18.75 -1.37 -16.95
CA ASN A 33 -18.88 -2.29 -15.80
C ASN A 33 -19.06 -3.75 -16.22
N ARG A 34 -19.31 -4.03 -17.52
CA ARG A 34 -19.46 -5.38 -18.04
C ARG A 34 -18.11 -6.11 -18.16
N LYS A 35 -17.02 -5.39 -18.48
CA LYS A 35 -15.69 -5.97 -18.68
C LYS A 35 -14.56 -5.10 -18.10
N PRO A 36 -14.59 -4.80 -16.78
CA PRO A 36 -13.67 -3.85 -16.16
C PRO A 36 -12.20 -4.28 -16.22
N ARG A 37 -11.92 -5.60 -16.22
CA ARG A 37 -10.55 -6.14 -16.30
C ARG A 37 -9.93 -5.98 -17.69
N LEU A 38 -10.71 -6.18 -18.76
CA LEU A 38 -10.23 -5.95 -20.12
C LEU A 38 -9.92 -4.48 -20.35
N PHE A 39 -10.76 -3.59 -19.80
CA PHE A 39 -10.49 -2.15 -19.86
C PHE A 39 -9.14 -1.79 -19.22
N GLN A 40 -8.84 -2.37 -18.06
CA GLN A 40 -7.59 -2.12 -17.35
C GLN A 40 -6.34 -2.62 -18.11
N GLN A 41 -6.47 -3.68 -18.90
CA GLN A 41 -5.38 -4.21 -19.73
C GLN A 41 -5.01 -3.28 -20.90
N ASN A 42 -5.94 -2.45 -21.34
CA ASN A 42 -5.72 -1.50 -22.45
C ASN A 42 -5.23 -0.12 -21.97
N LEU A 43 -4.95 0.05 -20.67
CA LEU A 43 -4.39 1.28 -20.16
C LEU A 43 -2.93 1.42 -20.60
N GLU A 44 -2.52 2.64 -20.97
CA GLU A 44 -1.17 2.96 -21.41
C GLU A 44 -0.53 4.07 -20.56
N GLY A 45 0.80 4.21 -20.68
CA GLY A 45 1.57 5.27 -20.04
C GLY A 45 1.40 5.33 -18.51
N TYR A 46 1.19 6.53 -17.98
CA TYR A 46 1.05 6.72 -16.53
C TYR A 46 -0.19 6.05 -15.93
N ARG A 47 -1.23 5.79 -16.74
CA ARG A 47 -2.46 5.14 -16.30
C ARG A 47 -2.25 3.64 -16.09
N ALA A 48 -1.51 3.00 -16.99
CA ALA A 48 -1.04 1.63 -16.81
C ALA A 48 -0.22 1.50 -15.52
N ARG A 49 0.74 2.42 -15.33
CA ARG A 49 1.57 2.48 -14.12
C ARG A 49 0.76 2.70 -12.83
N SER A 50 -0.28 3.53 -12.88
CA SER A 50 -1.20 3.71 -11.75
C SER A 50 -2.00 2.44 -11.45
N HIS A 51 -2.44 1.71 -12.48
CA HIS A 51 -3.09 0.41 -12.27
C HIS A 51 -2.13 -0.64 -11.68
N TRP A 52 -0.86 -0.66 -12.12
CA TRP A 52 0.14 -1.54 -11.51
C TRP A 52 0.45 -1.15 -10.05
N ALA A 53 0.48 0.14 -9.71
CA ALA A 53 0.59 0.61 -8.33
C ALA A 53 -0.62 0.20 -7.46
N HIS A 54 -1.83 0.17 -8.05
CA HIS A 54 -3.02 -0.39 -7.41
C HIS A 54 -2.84 -1.87 -7.06
N LEU A 55 -2.45 -2.70 -8.03
CA LEU A 55 -2.25 -4.14 -7.83
C LEU A 55 -1.16 -4.41 -6.77
N ASN A 56 -0.03 -3.72 -6.85
CA ASN A 56 1.03 -3.87 -5.86
C ASN A 56 0.58 -3.46 -4.45
N SER A 57 -0.33 -2.48 -4.34
CA SER A 57 -0.89 -2.09 -3.04
C SER A 57 -1.85 -3.12 -2.48
N LEU A 58 -2.56 -3.87 -3.33
CA LEU A 58 -3.36 -5.02 -2.90
C LEU A 58 -2.47 -6.17 -2.41
N GLU A 59 -1.32 -6.40 -3.04
CA GLU A 59 -0.37 -7.43 -2.59
C GLU A 59 0.30 -7.07 -1.26
N ALA A 60 0.62 -5.78 -1.07
CA ALA A 60 1.28 -5.31 0.15
C ALA A 60 0.34 -5.22 1.37
N PHE A 61 -0.98 -5.15 1.15
CA PHE A 61 -1.96 -4.94 2.23
C PHE A 61 -2.09 -6.13 3.19
N PRO A 62 -2.33 -7.39 2.75
CA PRO A 62 -2.49 -8.52 3.66
C PRO A 62 -1.34 -8.72 4.65
N PRO A 63 -0.05 -8.73 4.24
CA PRO A 63 1.03 -8.94 5.20
C PRO A 63 1.16 -7.76 6.17
N PHE A 64 0.90 -6.51 5.73
CA PHE A 64 0.90 -5.35 6.61
C PHE A 64 -0.23 -5.42 7.66
N ALA A 65 -1.47 -5.68 7.24
CA ALA A 65 -2.60 -5.79 8.14
C ALA A 65 -2.41 -6.91 9.17
N ALA A 66 -1.94 -8.08 8.73
CA ALA A 66 -1.62 -9.19 9.61
C ALA A 66 -0.55 -8.83 10.64
N ALA A 67 0.55 -8.17 10.22
CA ALA A 67 1.63 -7.78 11.13
C ALA A 67 1.17 -6.78 12.20
N VAL A 68 0.35 -5.78 11.83
CA VAL A 68 -0.24 -4.83 12.79
C VAL A 68 -1.17 -5.57 13.78
N LEU A 69 -2.05 -6.44 13.28
CA LEU A 69 -2.99 -7.17 14.14
C LEU A 69 -2.27 -8.10 15.11
N ILE A 70 -1.22 -8.80 14.67
CA ILE A 70 -0.41 -9.67 15.53
C ILE A 70 0.34 -8.86 16.59
N ALA A 71 0.97 -7.75 16.22
CA ALA A 71 1.67 -6.88 17.18
C ALA A 71 0.71 -6.30 18.22
N GLN A 72 -0.50 -5.91 17.81
CA GLN A 72 -1.56 -5.45 18.70
C GLN A 72 -2.06 -6.55 19.62
N PHE A 73 -2.29 -7.76 19.08
CA PHE A 73 -2.77 -8.92 19.83
C PHE A 73 -1.78 -9.37 20.91
N LEU A 74 -0.48 -9.26 20.64
CA LEU A 74 0.59 -9.57 21.59
C LEU A 74 0.94 -8.40 22.52
N HIS A 75 0.13 -7.33 22.52
CA HIS A 75 0.34 -6.13 23.36
C HIS A 75 1.75 -5.52 23.25
N ALA A 76 2.37 -5.60 22.07
CA ALA A 76 3.70 -5.04 21.85
C ALA A 76 3.69 -3.50 22.03
N PRO A 77 4.85 -2.86 22.30
CA PRO A 77 4.91 -1.44 22.62
C PRO A 77 4.22 -0.56 21.58
N GLN A 78 3.09 0.04 21.97
CA GLN A 78 2.16 0.74 21.08
C GLN A 78 2.85 1.80 20.21
N GLY A 79 3.77 2.59 20.79
CA GLY A 79 4.50 3.62 20.05
C GLY A 79 5.37 3.08 18.90
N ARG A 80 5.91 1.85 19.04
CA ARG A 80 6.68 1.20 17.96
C ARG A 80 5.77 0.70 16.85
N ILE A 81 4.60 0.17 17.20
CA ILE A 81 3.58 -0.25 16.22
C ILE A 81 3.13 0.96 15.41
N ASP A 82 2.78 2.07 16.07
CA ASP A 82 2.32 3.29 15.41
C ASP A 82 3.40 3.89 14.49
N LEU A 83 4.65 3.95 14.95
CA LEU A 83 5.77 4.45 14.14
C LEU A 83 5.93 3.66 12.83
N LEU A 84 5.97 2.33 12.92
CA LEU A 84 6.14 1.45 11.75
C LEU A 84 4.91 1.49 10.83
N ALA A 85 3.70 1.60 11.39
CA ALA A 85 2.47 1.71 10.61
C ALA A 85 2.39 3.03 9.83
N ILE A 86 2.75 4.16 10.46
CA ILE A 86 2.83 5.47 9.78
C ILE A 86 3.90 5.43 8.70
N ALA A 87 5.10 4.93 9.02
CA ALA A 87 6.19 4.82 8.06
C ALA A 87 5.79 3.99 6.83
N PHE A 88 5.12 2.85 7.03
CA PHE A 88 4.57 2.05 5.93
C PHE A 88 3.65 2.88 5.03
N ILE A 89 2.65 3.59 5.60
CA ILE A 89 1.72 4.40 4.80
C ILE A 89 2.43 5.47 3.98
N VAL A 90 3.36 6.22 4.59
CA VAL A 90 4.13 7.24 3.90
C VAL A 90 4.94 6.63 2.76
N LEU A 91 5.64 5.52 3.02
CA LEU A 91 6.42 4.81 2.00
C LEU A 91 5.54 4.30 0.86
N ARG A 92 4.32 3.82 1.13
CA ARG A 92 3.39 3.37 0.10
C ARG A 92 2.86 4.52 -0.77
N LEU A 93 2.61 5.70 -0.20
CA LEU A 93 2.26 6.90 -0.96
C LEU A 93 3.42 7.34 -1.87
N VAL A 94 4.64 7.39 -1.34
CA VAL A 94 5.85 7.72 -2.11
C VAL A 94 6.10 6.68 -3.19
N TYR A 95 5.96 5.39 -2.89
CA TYR A 95 6.07 4.30 -3.86
C TYR A 95 5.11 4.48 -5.02
N GLY A 96 3.84 4.75 -4.74
CA GLY A 96 2.82 5.01 -5.77
C GLY A 96 3.17 6.19 -6.67
N ALA A 97 3.62 7.31 -6.07
CA ALA A 97 4.06 8.49 -6.83
C ALA A 97 5.27 8.18 -7.73
N LEU A 98 6.28 7.48 -7.21
CA LEU A 98 7.46 7.06 -7.99
C LEU A 98 7.11 6.06 -9.10
N TYR A 99 6.12 5.20 -8.87
CA TYR A 99 5.61 4.28 -9.88
C TYR A 99 4.98 5.06 -11.03
N ILE A 100 4.08 5.99 -10.74
CA ILE A 100 3.41 6.81 -11.75
C ILE A 100 4.44 7.65 -12.53
N ALA A 101 5.47 8.17 -11.84
CA ALA A 101 6.57 8.95 -12.42
C ALA A 101 7.68 8.12 -13.10
N ASP A 102 7.55 6.79 -13.16
CA ASP A 102 8.47 5.87 -13.83
C ASP A 102 9.92 5.90 -13.29
N LYS A 103 10.08 6.10 -11.97
CA LYS A 103 11.39 6.16 -11.30
C LYS A 103 11.78 4.81 -10.70
N ALA A 104 12.18 3.85 -11.56
CA ALA A 104 12.35 2.44 -11.21
C ALA A 104 13.28 2.15 -10.00
N LEU A 105 14.49 2.74 -9.95
CA LEU A 105 15.45 2.48 -8.87
C LEU A 105 14.93 2.97 -7.50
N LEU A 106 14.46 4.22 -7.44
CA LEU A 106 13.89 4.80 -6.22
C LEU A 106 12.65 4.02 -5.78
N ARG A 107 11.80 3.61 -6.73
CA ARG A 107 10.62 2.80 -6.47
C ARG A 107 11.00 1.48 -5.77
N SER A 108 12.01 0.77 -6.26
CA SER A 108 12.47 -0.48 -5.63
C SER A 108 13.03 -0.26 -4.22
N ALA A 109 13.79 0.81 -4.01
CA ALA A 109 14.31 1.15 -2.67
C ALA A 109 13.17 1.45 -1.68
N VAL A 110 12.19 2.27 -2.06
CA VAL A 110 11.04 2.60 -1.21
C VAL A 110 10.16 1.38 -0.95
N TRP A 111 10.01 0.49 -1.94
CA TRP A 111 9.32 -0.79 -1.76
C TRP A 111 10.00 -1.66 -0.70
N ALA A 112 11.32 -1.79 -0.76
CA ALA A 112 12.09 -2.57 0.20
C ALA A 112 11.96 -2.00 1.62
N LEU A 113 12.04 -0.67 1.77
CA LEU A 113 11.80 0.00 3.05
C LEU A 113 10.39 -0.29 3.60
N GLY A 114 9.36 -0.24 2.73
CA GLY A 114 7.99 -0.58 3.13
C GLY A 114 7.86 -2.03 3.58
N PHE A 115 8.52 -2.96 2.88
CA PHE A 115 8.59 -4.36 3.28
C PHE A 115 9.29 -4.53 4.64
N PHE A 116 10.36 -3.80 4.90
CA PHE A 116 11.03 -3.80 6.19
C PHE A 116 10.16 -3.25 7.33
N CYS A 117 9.23 -2.33 7.08
CA CYS A 117 8.24 -1.94 8.10
C CYS A 117 7.38 -3.13 8.52
N VAL A 118 6.94 -3.96 7.57
CA VAL A 118 6.16 -5.17 7.86
C VAL A 118 6.98 -6.18 8.67
N VAL A 119 8.22 -6.45 8.26
CA VAL A 119 9.14 -7.32 9.01
C VAL A 119 9.38 -6.75 10.42
N GLY A 120 9.59 -5.44 10.54
CA GLY A 120 9.77 -4.75 11.81
C GLY A 120 8.58 -4.90 12.75
N LEU A 121 7.35 -4.88 12.23
CA LEU A 121 6.14 -5.11 13.03
C LEU A 121 6.12 -6.53 13.62
N PHE A 122 6.51 -7.55 12.85
CA PHE A 122 6.67 -8.91 13.37
C PHE A 122 7.78 -9.01 14.42
N VAL A 123 8.91 -8.34 14.21
CA VAL A 123 10.02 -8.32 15.19
C VAL A 123 9.61 -7.63 16.49
N VAL A 124 8.91 -6.50 16.39
CA VAL A 124 8.36 -5.79 17.57
C VAL A 124 7.35 -6.67 18.30
N ALA A 125 6.49 -7.38 17.57
CA ALA A 125 5.56 -8.33 18.15
C ALA A 125 6.28 -9.46 18.92
N ALA A 126 7.32 -10.03 18.33
CA ALA A 126 8.09 -11.14 18.91
C ALA A 126 8.94 -10.73 20.13
N THR A 127 9.38 -9.47 20.21
CA THR A 127 10.29 -8.99 21.26
C THR A 127 9.62 -8.13 22.32
N GLY A 128 8.39 -7.68 22.08
CA GLY A 128 7.69 -6.72 22.92
C GLY A 128 6.53 -7.28 23.74
N GLY A 129 6.11 -8.53 23.53
CA GLY A 129 4.99 -9.18 24.22
C GLY A 129 5.38 -9.95 25.48
N GLY A 130 6.20 -9.36 26.34
CA GLY A 130 6.64 -9.92 27.63
C GLY A 130 6.08 -9.14 28.81
#